data_AF-A0AAW1KK46-F1
#
_entry.id   AF-A0AAW1KK46-F1
#
_cell.length_a   1.000
_cell.length_b   1.000
_cell.length_c   1.000
_cell.angle_alpha   90.00
_cell.angle_beta   90.00
_cell.angle_gamma   90.00
#
_symmetry.space_group_name_H-M   'P 1'
#
loop_
_entity.id
_entity.type
_entity.pdbx_description
1 polymer ?
#
loop_
_entity_poly.entity_id
_entity_poly.type
_entity_poly.pdbx_seq_one_letter_code
_entity_poly.pdbx_strand_id
1 'polypeptide(L)'
;MEMDKKTNLDKYKSLIEEVKQSKMSNKKDPHMHWLLRHYAILSVQGTEKLIFPISNNSNEIIYYVHDNELFQILEDAHSQTGHGGRDRMYHNAK
;
A
#
# COMPACT_ATOMS: atom_id res chain seq x y z
N MET A 1 13.79 -20.18 22.26
CA MET A 1 14.10 -18.79 21.86
C MET A 1 13.23 -18.51 20.66
N GLU A 2 12.07 -17.90 20.90
CA GLU A 2 11.13 -17.57 19.84
C GLU A 2 11.75 -16.45 19.01
N MET A 3 12.01 -16.69 17.73
CA MET A 3 12.48 -15.63 16.84
C MET A 3 11.33 -14.65 16.65
N ASP A 4 11.52 -13.39 17.06
CA ASP A 4 10.57 -12.30 16.82
C ASP A 4 10.17 -12.27 15.33
N LYS A 5 8.96 -12.75 15.03
CA LYS A 5 8.43 -12.72 13.67
C LYS A 5 8.10 -11.27 13.33
N LYS A 6 8.87 -10.68 12.41
CA LYS A 6 8.55 -9.36 11.83
C LYS A 6 7.12 -9.35 11.33
N THR A 7 6.35 -8.34 11.76
CA THR A 7 4.97 -8.15 11.32
C THR A 7 4.94 -7.74 9.83
N ASN A 8 3.76 -7.83 9.20
CA ASN A 8 3.59 -7.36 7.82
C ASN A 8 3.98 -5.87 7.68
N LEU A 9 3.60 -5.05 8.67
CA LEU A 9 3.98 -3.63 8.74
C LEU A 9 5.49 -3.43 8.78
N ASP A 10 6.21 -4.24 9.55
CA ASP A 10 7.67 -4.13 9.64
C ASP A 10 8.34 -4.51 8.32
N LYS A 11 7.83 -5.54 7.63
CA LYS A 11 8.31 -5.92 6.29
C LYS A 11 8.05 -4.82 5.28
N TYR A 12 6.85 -4.24 5.29
CA TYR A 12 6.48 -3.12 4.44
C TYR A 12 7.40 -1.90 4.64
N LYS A 13 7.65 -1.51 5.90
CA LYS A 13 8.58 -0.42 6.24
C LYS A 13 10.02 -0.73 5.83
N SER A 14 10.46 -1.97 6.04
CA SER A 14 11.82 -2.40 5.63
C SER A 14 11.98 -2.28 4.11
N LEU A 15 10.95 -2.68 3.36
CA LEU A 15 10.97 -2.62 1.91
C LEU A 15 11.01 -1.17 1.37
N ILE A 16 10.33 -0.22 2.03
CA ILE A 16 10.48 1.21 1.72
C ILE A 16 11.94 1.64 1.84
N GLU A 17 12.58 1.31 2.96
CA GLU A 17 13.98 1.67 3.18
C GLU A 17 14.91 0.98 2.18
N GLU A 18 14.72 -0.31 1.89
CA GLU A 18 15.51 -1.05 0.89
C GLU A 18 15.39 -0.43 -0.51
N VAL A 19 14.19 0.01 -0.91
CA VAL A 19 13.99 0.71 -2.19
C VAL A 19 14.68 2.08 -2.20
N LYS A 20 14.66 2.83 -1.09
CA LYS A 20 15.41 4.09 -0.95
C LYS A 20 16.91 3.88 -1.10
N GLN A 21 17.45 2.91 -0.36
CA GLN A 21 18.88 2.57 -0.43
C GLN A 21 19.26 2.12 -1.84
N SER A 22 18.42 1.32 -2.49
CA SER A 22 18.63 0.89 -3.88
C SER A 22 18.66 2.06 -4.86
N LYS A 23 17.81 3.08 -4.67
CA LYS A 23 17.84 4.31 -5.49
C LYS A 23 19.13 5.11 -5.29
N MET A 24 19.58 5.24 -4.04
CA MET A 24 20.78 6.00 -3.68
C MET A 24 22.09 5.28 -4.02
N SER A 25 22.06 3.96 -4.17
CA SER A 25 23.27 3.18 -4.43
C SER A 25 23.83 3.42 -5.84
N ASN A 26 25.14 3.70 -5.91
CA ASN A 26 25.89 3.83 -7.16
C ASN A 26 26.24 2.47 -7.80
N LYS A 27 26.26 1.39 -7.00
CA LYS A 27 26.51 0.02 -7.47
C LYS A 27 25.34 -0.86 -7.07
N LYS A 28 24.54 -1.24 -8.06
CA LYS A 28 23.31 -2.02 -7.84
C LYS A 28 23.61 -3.49 -8.06
N ASP A 29 23.27 -4.31 -7.08
CA ASP A 29 23.25 -5.76 -7.24
C ASP A 29 21.94 -6.20 -7.95
N PRO A 30 21.83 -7.47 -8.36
CA PRO A 30 20.62 -7.96 -9.02
C PRO A 30 19.33 -7.80 -8.21
N HIS A 31 19.41 -7.86 -6.88
CA HIS A 31 18.28 -7.67 -5.99
C HIS A 31 17.82 -6.20 -5.97
N MET A 32 18.75 -5.24 -5.92
CA MET A 32 18.44 -3.82 -6.07
C MET A 32 17.78 -3.52 -7.43
N HIS A 33 18.27 -4.12 -8.51
CA HIS A 33 17.63 -3.99 -9.83
C HIS A 33 16.21 -4.56 -9.83
N TRP A 34 15.99 -5.71 -9.20
CA TRP A 34 14.67 -6.31 -9.03
C TRP A 34 13.73 -5.39 -8.24
N LEU A 35 14.19 -4.86 -7.09
CA LEU A 35 13.41 -3.93 -6.26
C LEU A 35 12.95 -2.71 -7.07
N LEU A 36 13.85 -2.06 -7.80
CA LEU A 36 13.53 -0.86 -8.58
C LEU A 36 12.63 -1.13 -9.79
N ARG A 37 12.59 -2.37 -10.28
CA ARG A 37 11.67 -2.80 -11.34
C ARG A 37 10.25 -3.08 -10.81
N HIS A 38 10.12 -3.47 -9.54
CA HIS A 38 8.85 -3.87 -8.94
C HIS A 38 8.25 -2.83 -8.00
N TYR A 39 9.06 -1.90 -7.50
CA TYR A 39 8.64 -0.91 -6.52
C TYR A 39 9.12 0.48 -6.86
N ALA A 40 8.23 1.45 -6.66
CA ALA A 40 8.55 2.86 -6.53
C ALA A 40 7.96 3.39 -5.22
N ILE A 41 8.39 4.59 -4.83
CA ILE A 41 7.92 5.26 -3.62
C ILE A 41 7.27 6.56 -4.05
N LEU A 42 6.06 6.79 -3.55
CA LEU A 42 5.31 8.02 -3.70
C LEU A 42 5.11 8.66 -2.33
N SER A 43 5.35 9.97 -2.23
CA SER A 43 5.03 10.71 -1.00
C SER A 43 3.65 11.34 -1.14
N VAL A 44 2.75 10.98 -0.24
CA VAL A 44 1.38 11.51 -0.17
C VAL A 44 1.21 12.16 1.20
N GLN A 45 1.03 13.48 1.23
CA GLN A 45 0.85 14.26 2.46
C GLN A 45 1.95 13.98 3.52
N GLY A 46 3.20 13.84 3.08
CA GLY A 46 4.34 13.57 3.97
C GLY A 46 4.48 12.11 4.41
N THR A 47 3.59 11.21 3.99
CA THR A 47 3.71 9.76 4.20
C THR A 47 4.21 9.07 2.95
N GLU A 48 5.21 8.20 3.09
CA GLU A 48 5.75 7.41 1.99
C GLU A 48 4.93 6.14 1.77
N LYS A 49 4.57 5.89 0.51
CA LYS A 49 3.80 4.74 0.07
C LYS A 49 4.56 3.97 -1.00
N LEU A 50 4.59 2.64 -0.87
CA LEU A 50 5.05 1.78 -1.95
C LEU A 50 3.99 1.73 -3.04
N ILE A 51 4.43 1.90 -4.27
CA ILE A 51 3.59 1.80 -5.45
C ILE A 51 4.25 0.89 -6.47
N PHE A 52 3.46 0.34 -7.38
CA PHE A 52 3.98 -0.24 -8.60
C PHE A 52 4.62 0.89 -9.44
N PRO A 53 5.81 0.69 -10.04
CA PRO A 53 6.45 1.70 -10.88
C PRO A 53 5.50 2.19 -11.97
N ILE A 54 5.29 3.51 -11.99
CA ILE A 54 4.38 4.16 -12.93
C ILE A 54 4.94 3.96 -14.34
N SER A 55 4.13 3.37 -15.22
CA SER A 55 4.44 3.31 -16.65
C SER A 55 3.89 4.55 -17.35
N ASN A 56 4.59 5.06 -18.36
CA ASN A 56 4.15 6.22 -19.14
C ASN A 56 2.80 6.02 -19.86
N ASN A 57 2.28 4.78 -19.86
CA ASN A 57 1.08 4.38 -20.60
C ASN A 57 -0.16 4.28 -19.70
N SER A 58 -0.02 4.46 -18.39
CA SER A 58 -1.11 4.30 -17.41
C SER A 58 -1.12 5.45 -16.42
N ASN A 59 -2.26 6.15 -16.32
CA ASN A 59 -2.47 7.16 -15.28
C ASN A 59 -2.89 6.55 -13.93
N GLU A 60 -3.03 5.23 -13.88
CA GLU A 60 -3.41 4.51 -12.65
C GLU A 60 -2.19 4.29 -11.76
N ILE A 61 -2.37 4.55 -10.46
CA ILE A 61 -1.37 4.31 -9.43
C ILE A 61 -1.82 3.11 -8.60
N ILE A 62 -1.03 2.03 -8.63
CA ILE A 62 -1.29 0.83 -7.84
C ILE A 62 -0.48 0.92 -6.55
N TYR A 63 -1.17 0.98 -5.42
CA TYR A 63 -0.55 1.04 -4.09
C TYR A 63 -0.35 -0.36 -3.52
N TYR A 64 0.80 -0.58 -2.89
CA TYR A 64 0.99 -1.69 -1.97
C TYR A 64 0.60 -1.23 -0.56
N VAL A 65 -0.12 -2.08 0.18
CA VAL A 65 -0.59 -1.79 1.54
C VAL A 65 -0.21 -2.93 2.47
N HIS A 66 -0.05 -2.61 3.76
CA HIS A 66 0.11 -3.62 4.81
C HIS A 66 -1.24 -4.04 5.39
N ASP A 67 -1.28 -5.16 6.11
CA ASP A 67 -2.53 -5.79 6.57
C ASP A 67 -3.47 -4.83 7.33
N ASN A 68 -2.96 -4.03 8.27
CA ASN A 68 -3.81 -3.07 9.00
C ASN A 68 -4.42 -1.98 8.09
N GLU A 69 -3.68 -1.52 7.08
CA GLU A 69 -4.18 -0.52 6.12
C GLU A 69 -5.19 -1.17 5.16
N LEU A 70 -4.93 -2.41 4.72
CA LEU A 70 -5.88 -3.19 3.94
C LEU A 70 -7.20 -3.34 4.70
N PHE A 71 -7.15 -3.70 5.98
CA PHE A 71 -8.34 -3.82 6.82
C PHE A 71 -9.11 -2.50 6.89
N GLN A 72 -8.43 -1.38 7.16
CA GLN A 72 -9.07 -0.06 7.21
C GLN A 72 -9.75 0.30 5.88
N ILE A 73 -9.06 0.08 4.75
CA ILE A 73 -9.63 0.34 3.41
C ILE A 73 -10.89 -0.48 3.18
N LEU A 74 -10.89 -1.75 3.58
CA LEU A 74 -12.04 -2.63 3.44
C LEU A 74 -13.19 -2.24 4.37
N GLU A 75 -12.89 -1.88 5.62
CA GLU A 75 -13.88 -1.41 6.59
C GLU A 75 -14.54 -0.10 6.15
N ASP A 76 -13.73 0.85 5.67
CA ASP A 76 -14.19 2.13 5.15
C ASP A 76 -15.05 1.91 3.91
N ALA A 77 -14.61 1.08 2.96
CA ALA A 77 -15.37 0.76 1.77
C ALA A 77 -16.70 0.07 2.11
N HIS A 78 -16.70 -0.88 3.06
CA HIS A 78 -17.91 -1.53 3.54
C HIS A 78 -18.88 -0.53 4.19
N SER A 79 -18.35 0.38 4.99
CA SER A 79 -19.13 1.42 5.68
C SER A 79 -19.71 2.44 4.70
N GLN A 80 -18.92 2.88 3.71
CA GLN A 80 -19.35 3.85 2.67
C GLN A 80 -20.37 3.26 1.71
N THR A 81 -20.21 1.99 1.32
CA THR A 81 -21.20 1.29 0.48
C THR A 81 -22.46 0.90 1.26
N GLY A 82 -22.41 0.95 2.60
CA GLY A 82 -23.50 1.22 3.53
C GLY A 82 -24.86 0.60 3.21
N HIS A 83 -25.24 -0.41 3.99
CA HIS A 83 -26.61 -0.64 4.50
C HIS A 83 -27.77 -0.29 3.55
N GLY A 84 -27.69 -0.66 2.27
CA GLY A 84 -28.74 -0.36 1.31
C GLY A 84 -30.12 -0.82 1.79
N GLY A 85 -30.19 -1.87 2.62
CA GLY A 85 -31.39 -2.27 3.35
C GLY A 85 -31.89 -1.20 4.35
N ARG A 86 -31.04 -0.70 5.25
CA ARG A 86 -31.39 0.35 6.22
C ARG A 86 -31.83 1.63 5.53
N ASP A 87 -31.07 2.09 4.54
CA ASP A 87 -31.33 3.37 3.90
C ASP A 87 -32.61 3.30 3.04
N ARG A 88 -32.89 2.14 2.40
CA ARG A 88 -34.20 1.88 1.77
C ARG A 88 -35.34 1.79 2.79
N MET A 89 -35.12 1.17 3.95
CA MET A 89 -36.13 1.10 5.01
C MET A 89 -36.49 2.51 5.53
N TYR A 90 -35.52 3.38 5.75
CA TYR A 90 -35.79 4.77 6.15
C TYR A 90 -36.47 5.59 5.05
N HIS A 91 -36.10 5.38 3.78
CA HIS A 91 -36.75 6.07 2.66
C HIS A 91 -38.23 5.69 2.51
N ASN A 92 -38.55 4.40 2.68
CA ASN A 92 -39.92 3.89 2.54
C ASN A 92 -40.79 4.07 3.78
N ALA A 93 -40.23 4.56 4.89
CA ALA A 93 -40.96 4.83 6.13
C ALA A 93 -41.45 6.29 6.25
N LYS A 94 -41.28 7.10 5.20
CA LYS A 94 -41.93 8.41 5.03
C LYS A 94 -43.20 8.27 4.19
#